data_AF-V5HSF8-F1
#
_entry.id   AF-V5HSF8-F1
#
_cell.length_a   1.000
_cell.length_b   1.000
_cell.length_c   1.000
_cell.angle_alpha   90.00
_cell.angle_beta   90.00
_cell.angle_gamma   90.00
#
_symmetry.space_group_name_H-M   'P 1'
#
loop_
_entity.id
_entity.type
_entity.pdbx_description
1 polymer ?
#
loop_
_entity_poly.entity_id
_entity_poly.type
_entity_poly.pdbx_seq_one_letter_code
_entity_poly.pdbx_strand_id
1 'polypeptide(L)'
;YICIVYVVGDDVGSRISQKSILQDRNDQGMAESSDVSSQVGTTKCNATKTTCPPHPTKWHFDGLVGRCETDTRSFCGGTENAFVSFKECQEKCEEVEIITAEDCRMPLDRGKCKHKSRGRPKKGIFRWYFNSTHQECRRFVWHRCTGNRNNFPTRKDCMTCKTAPATTTTTGDSPA
;
A
#
# COMPACT_ATOMS: atom_id res chain seq x y z
N TYR A 1 43.33 -7.93 -17.80
CA TYR A 1 43.30 -6.55 -17.25
C TYR A 1 43.70 -6.60 -15.79
N ILE A 2 44.44 -5.59 -15.33
CA ILE A 2 45.20 -5.64 -14.07
C ILE A 2 44.36 -5.04 -12.94
N CYS A 3 44.27 -5.75 -11.80
CA CYS A 3 43.80 -5.17 -10.56
C CYS A 3 44.95 -4.40 -9.90
N ILE A 4 44.70 -3.16 -9.48
CA ILE A 4 45.62 -2.41 -8.63
C ILE A 4 44.89 -2.06 -7.33
N VAL A 5 45.50 -2.43 -6.21
CA VAL A 5 45.02 -2.13 -4.86
C VAL A 5 46.03 -1.19 -4.21
N TYR A 6 45.56 -0.11 -3.60
CA TYR A 6 46.37 0.75 -2.73
C TYR A 6 45.67 0.92 -1.39
N VAL A 7 46.42 0.65 -0.31
CA VAL A 7 46.04 0.86 1.10
C VAL A 7 47.34 1.21 1.86
N VAL A 8 47.19 1.66 3.11
CA VAL A 8 48.22 1.91 4.15
C VAL A 8 48.72 3.36 4.20
N GLY A 9 48.74 3.91 5.43
CA GLY A 9 48.97 5.32 5.76
C GLY A 9 48.59 5.64 7.20
N ASP A 10 48.97 4.80 8.16
CA ASP A 10 48.83 4.96 9.62
C ASP A 10 49.90 5.93 10.17
N ASP A 11 49.91 6.44 11.41
CA ASP A 11 48.96 6.52 12.54
C ASP A 11 48.96 8.02 13.01
N VAL A 12 48.82 8.59 14.22
CA VAL A 12 48.67 8.25 15.66
C VAL A 12 47.74 9.34 16.25
N GLY A 13 46.85 9.15 17.22
CA GLY A 13 46.59 8.02 18.12
C GLY A 13 46.53 8.52 19.58
N SER A 14 45.40 8.38 20.27
CA SER A 14 45.28 8.70 21.71
C SER A 14 44.07 8.01 22.33
N ARG A 15 44.23 7.52 23.56
CA ARG A 15 43.22 6.76 24.32
C ARG A 15 42.84 7.52 25.59
N ILE A 16 41.54 7.62 25.87
CA ILE A 16 41.04 7.68 27.25
C ILE A 16 39.99 6.58 27.40
N SER A 17 40.02 5.89 28.54
CA SER A 17 39.14 4.78 28.87
C SER A 17 38.60 5.00 30.27
N GLN A 18 37.29 4.81 30.46
CA GLN A 18 36.74 4.55 31.78
C GLN A 18 35.57 3.58 31.66
N LYS A 19 35.48 2.65 32.63
CA LYS A 19 34.55 1.52 32.61
C LYS A 19 33.25 1.86 33.33
N SER A 20 32.19 1.25 32.79
CA SER A 20 31.10 0.56 33.51
C SER A 20 31.11 0.58 35.03
N ILE A 21 29.92 0.86 35.58
CA ILE A 21 29.48 0.31 36.86
C ILE A 21 28.46 -0.81 36.56
N LEU A 22 28.60 -1.92 37.29
CA LEU A 22 27.69 -3.07 37.40
C LEU A 22 26.80 -2.84 38.64
N GLN A 23 25.68 -3.50 38.92
CA GLN A 23 24.91 -4.57 38.28
C GLN A 23 23.41 -4.33 38.63
N ASP A 24 22.40 -5.14 38.29
CA ASP A 24 22.16 -6.46 38.89
C ASP A 24 21.14 -7.33 38.13
N ARG A 25 21.05 -8.60 38.55
CA ARG A 25 20.13 -9.64 38.06
C ARG A 25 19.08 -9.90 39.16
N ASN A 26 17.90 -10.49 38.94
CA ASN A 26 17.64 -11.77 38.29
C ASN A 26 16.12 -12.03 38.18
N ASP A 27 15.75 -12.99 37.32
CA ASP A 27 14.39 -13.48 37.02
C ASP A 27 13.50 -13.82 38.22
N GLN A 28 12.16 -13.72 38.04
CA GLN A 28 11.32 -14.92 37.89
C GLN A 28 9.84 -14.65 37.50
N GLY A 29 9.40 -15.22 36.37
CA GLY A 29 8.11 -15.92 36.28
C GLY A 29 6.87 -15.21 35.67
N MET A 30 6.00 -16.09 35.14
CA MET A 30 4.55 -15.96 34.89
C MET A 30 3.99 -15.19 33.67
N ALA A 31 2.95 -15.84 33.13
CA ALA A 31 1.79 -15.32 32.38
C ALA A 31 1.92 -14.90 30.90
N GLU A 32 1.22 -15.69 30.09
CA GLU A 32 0.56 -15.34 28.83
C GLU A 32 -0.66 -14.39 29.08
N SER A 33 -1.28 -13.85 28.02
CA SER A 33 -2.48 -12.96 28.06
C SER A 33 -2.18 -11.50 28.47
N SER A 34 -2.89 -10.46 28.00
CA SER A 34 -3.64 -10.23 26.75
C SER A 34 -3.89 -8.72 26.56
N ASP A 35 -4.52 -8.33 25.44
CA ASP A 35 -5.28 -7.09 25.23
C ASP A 35 -4.69 -5.75 25.71
N VAL A 36 -4.00 -5.06 24.79
CA VAL A 36 -4.22 -3.61 24.63
C VAL A 36 -5.15 -3.43 23.43
N SER A 37 -6.46 -3.46 23.71
CA SER A 37 -7.51 -3.31 22.71
C SER A 37 -7.50 -1.89 22.12
N SER A 38 -7.04 -1.76 20.88
CA SER A 38 -7.31 -0.61 20.01
C SER A 38 -8.24 -1.07 18.90
N GLN A 39 -9.54 -0.77 19.03
CA GLN A 39 -10.59 -1.23 18.13
C GLN A 39 -10.56 -0.52 16.76
N VAL A 40 -9.51 -0.73 15.98
CA VAL A 40 -9.52 -0.48 14.54
C VAL A 40 -10.31 -1.62 13.91
N GLY A 41 -11.61 -1.41 13.72
CA GLY A 41 -12.49 -2.41 13.13
C GLY A 41 -11.99 -2.86 11.76
N THR A 42 -11.59 -4.14 11.64
CA THR A 42 -11.15 -4.71 10.36
C THR A 42 -12.33 -4.78 9.40
N THR A 43 -12.43 -3.80 8.52
CA THR A 43 -13.48 -3.75 7.48
C THR A 43 -13.45 -5.03 6.65
N LYS A 44 -14.63 -5.58 6.35
CA LYS A 44 -14.79 -6.84 5.58
C LYS A 44 -14.02 -6.80 4.24
N CYS A 45 -13.94 -5.60 3.68
CA CYS A 45 -13.24 -5.20 2.46
C CYS A 45 -11.71 -5.40 2.48
N ASN A 46 -11.06 -5.55 3.64
CA ASN A 46 -9.61 -5.72 3.71
C ASN A 46 -9.15 -7.18 3.55
N ALA A 47 -10.06 -8.13 3.29
CA ALA A 47 -9.68 -9.49 2.94
C ALA A 47 -9.01 -9.55 1.55
N THR A 48 -7.86 -10.22 1.47
CA THR A 48 -7.12 -10.45 0.21
C THR A 48 -6.71 -11.93 0.13
N LYS A 49 -7.68 -12.83 0.28
CA LYS A 49 -7.46 -14.29 0.27
C LYS A 49 -7.09 -14.73 -1.15
N THR A 50 -5.95 -15.41 -1.30
CA THR A 50 -5.33 -15.71 -2.62
C THR A 50 -6.09 -16.70 -3.50
N THR A 51 -7.22 -17.24 -3.04
CA THR A 51 -8.07 -18.16 -3.80
C THR A 51 -9.14 -17.35 -4.53
N CYS A 52 -8.82 -16.86 -5.73
CA CYS A 52 -9.83 -16.25 -6.59
C CYS A 52 -10.85 -17.32 -7.03
N PRO A 53 -12.17 -17.11 -6.87
CA PRO A 53 -13.17 -18.09 -7.27
C PRO A 53 -13.23 -18.24 -8.81
N PRO A 54 -13.66 -19.40 -9.34
CA PRO A 54 -13.69 -19.65 -10.79
C PRO A 54 -14.75 -18.84 -11.55
N HIS A 55 -15.74 -18.28 -10.86
CA HIS A 55 -16.84 -17.46 -11.40
C HIS A 55 -17.28 -16.42 -10.35
N PRO A 56 -18.13 -15.43 -10.69
CA PRO A 56 -17.81 -14.35 -11.62
C PRO A 56 -17.95 -13.00 -10.91
N THR A 57 -17.69 -12.94 -9.59
CA THR A 57 -17.66 -11.69 -8.81
C THR A 57 -16.67 -10.73 -9.45
N LYS A 58 -17.18 -9.61 -9.95
CA LYS A 58 -16.40 -8.70 -10.80
C LYS A 58 -15.60 -7.67 -10.02
N TRP A 59 -15.89 -7.48 -8.73
CA TRP A 59 -15.37 -6.36 -7.95
C TRP A 59 -14.88 -6.80 -6.57
N HIS A 60 -13.78 -6.18 -6.12
CA HIS A 60 -13.25 -6.27 -4.76
C HIS A 60 -12.65 -4.91 -4.36
N PHE A 61 -12.48 -4.67 -3.07
CA PHE A 61 -11.78 -3.50 -2.57
C PHE A 61 -10.27 -3.76 -2.47
N ASP A 62 -9.45 -2.97 -3.18
CA ASP A 62 -8.00 -2.96 -3.04
C ASP A 62 -7.59 -1.97 -1.94
N GLY A 63 -7.56 -2.44 -0.69
CA GLY A 63 -7.16 -1.65 0.48
C GLY A 63 -5.71 -1.14 0.46
N LEU A 64 -4.88 -1.49 -0.55
CA LEU A 64 -3.53 -0.92 -0.73
C LEU A 64 -3.53 0.36 -1.60
N VAL A 65 -4.65 0.65 -2.28
CA VAL A 65 -4.90 1.93 -2.99
C VAL A 65 -6.15 2.65 -2.47
N GLY A 66 -7.02 1.95 -1.74
CA GLY A 66 -8.25 2.48 -1.18
C GLY A 66 -9.33 2.72 -2.24
N ARG A 67 -9.57 1.73 -3.12
CA ARG A 67 -10.65 1.78 -4.12
C ARG A 67 -11.17 0.38 -4.48
N CYS A 68 -12.44 0.29 -4.84
CA CYS A 68 -13.04 -0.86 -5.52
C CYS A 68 -12.49 -1.03 -6.95
N GLU A 69 -11.86 -2.17 -7.21
CA GLU A 69 -11.27 -2.55 -8.49
C GLU A 69 -11.97 -3.76 -9.11
N THR A 70 -11.77 -3.97 -10.42
CA THR A 70 -12.23 -5.18 -11.08
C THR A 70 -11.32 -6.37 -10.82
N ASP A 71 -11.91 -7.55 -10.60
CA ASP A 71 -11.20 -8.81 -10.42
C ASP A 71 -10.37 -9.18 -11.65
N THR A 72 -9.14 -9.64 -11.41
CA THR A 72 -8.21 -10.08 -12.45
C THR A 72 -7.62 -11.45 -12.10
N ARG A 73 -7.16 -12.20 -13.10
CA ARG A 73 -6.47 -13.49 -12.91
C ARG A 73 -5.24 -13.43 -11.98
N SER A 74 -4.71 -12.25 -11.67
CA SER A 74 -3.54 -12.05 -10.80
C SER A 74 -3.84 -11.33 -9.49
N PHE A 75 -5.08 -10.86 -9.28
CA PHE A 75 -5.46 -10.00 -8.17
C PHE A 75 -6.99 -9.92 -8.01
N CYS A 76 -7.46 -10.30 -6.83
CA CYS A 76 -8.86 -10.41 -6.39
C CYS A 76 -8.90 -10.29 -4.86
N GLY A 77 -10.06 -9.99 -4.26
CA GLY A 77 -10.22 -9.98 -2.79
C GLY A 77 -10.45 -11.37 -2.17
N GLY A 78 -11.01 -12.30 -2.94
CA GLY A 78 -11.46 -13.61 -2.45
C GLY A 78 -12.83 -13.53 -1.77
N THR A 79 -13.32 -14.66 -1.24
CA THR A 79 -14.74 -14.90 -0.90
C THR A 79 -15.46 -13.89 0.00
N GLU A 80 -14.76 -13.15 0.86
CA GLU A 80 -15.36 -12.15 1.77
C GLU A 80 -15.23 -10.70 1.29
N ASN A 81 -14.37 -10.47 0.30
CA ASN A 81 -14.14 -9.19 -0.36
C ASN A 81 -14.40 -9.38 -1.86
N ALA A 82 -15.65 -9.72 -2.18
CA ALA A 82 -16.09 -10.04 -3.52
C ALA A 82 -17.55 -9.63 -3.70
N PHE A 83 -17.80 -8.83 -4.74
CA PHE A 83 -19.07 -8.15 -4.99
C PHE A 83 -19.51 -8.35 -6.44
N VAL A 84 -20.81 -8.34 -6.69
CA VAL A 84 -21.37 -8.53 -8.05
C VAL A 84 -21.39 -7.23 -8.85
N SER A 85 -21.32 -6.07 -8.18
CA SER A 85 -21.29 -4.75 -8.83
C SER A 85 -20.34 -3.76 -8.15
N PHE A 86 -19.97 -2.70 -8.88
CA PHE A 86 -19.14 -1.60 -8.38
C PHE A 86 -19.82 -0.90 -7.21
N LYS A 87 -21.07 -0.46 -7.41
CA LYS A 87 -21.94 0.16 -6.40
C LYS A 87 -22.05 -0.68 -5.11
N GLU A 88 -22.21 -2.00 -5.22
CA GLU A 88 -22.25 -2.88 -4.03
C GLU A 88 -20.91 -2.92 -3.27
N CYS A 89 -19.78 -2.90 -3.99
CA CYS A 89 -18.47 -2.78 -3.38
C CYS A 89 -18.33 -1.41 -2.69
N GLN A 90 -18.68 -0.33 -3.40
CA GLN A 90 -18.59 1.04 -2.89
C GLN A 90 -19.45 1.25 -1.65
N GLU A 91 -20.75 0.92 -1.69
CA GLU A 91 -21.67 1.05 -0.54
C GLU A 91 -21.21 0.28 0.72
N LYS A 92 -20.29 -0.68 0.57
CA LYS A 92 -19.72 -1.48 1.68
C LYS A 92 -18.30 -1.10 2.06
N CYS A 93 -17.56 -0.35 1.22
CA CYS A 93 -16.10 -0.18 1.31
C CYS A 93 -15.57 1.24 1.03
N GLU A 94 -16.34 2.13 0.40
CA GLU A 94 -15.92 3.50 0.04
C GLU A 94 -17.02 4.53 0.32
N GLU A 95 -16.68 5.54 1.12
CA GLU A 95 -17.61 6.61 1.51
C GLU A 95 -18.00 7.53 0.32
N VAL A 96 -17.18 7.61 -0.75
CA VAL A 96 -17.41 8.48 -1.92
C VAL A 96 -16.87 7.82 -3.22
N GLU A 97 -17.74 7.54 -4.19
CA GLU A 97 -17.43 6.82 -5.46
C GLU A 97 -16.77 7.68 -6.57
N ILE A 98 -15.82 8.56 -6.22
CA ILE A 98 -15.27 9.53 -7.18
C ILE A 98 -13.77 9.31 -7.38
N ILE A 99 -13.36 9.06 -8.63
CA ILE A 99 -11.97 9.25 -9.07
C ILE A 99 -11.76 10.76 -9.15
N THR A 100 -11.16 11.33 -8.11
CA THR A 100 -11.07 12.79 -7.93
C THR A 100 -9.93 13.40 -8.76
N ALA A 101 -10.01 14.69 -9.05
CA ALA A 101 -8.88 15.40 -9.66
C ALA A 101 -7.65 15.38 -8.72
N GLU A 102 -7.86 15.23 -7.42
CA GLU A 102 -6.83 15.08 -6.39
C GLU A 102 -6.12 13.72 -6.51
N ASP A 103 -6.88 12.61 -6.63
CA ASP A 103 -6.36 11.26 -6.90
C ASP A 103 -5.48 11.27 -8.16
N CYS A 104 -5.99 11.88 -9.24
CA CYS A 104 -5.32 11.96 -10.54
C CYS A 104 -4.07 12.85 -10.55
N ARG A 105 -3.86 13.68 -9.51
CA ARG A 105 -2.65 14.49 -9.31
C ARG A 105 -1.63 13.85 -8.36
N MET A 106 -1.95 12.72 -7.72
CA MET A 106 -0.97 12.00 -6.88
C MET A 106 0.21 11.48 -7.72
N PRO A 107 1.44 11.45 -7.18
CA PRO A 107 2.61 10.95 -7.90
C PRO A 107 2.55 9.43 -8.13
N LEU A 108 3.30 8.93 -9.10
CA LEU A 108 3.51 7.50 -9.35
C LEU A 108 4.10 6.80 -8.10
N ASP A 109 3.32 6.03 -7.35
CA ASP A 109 3.87 5.05 -6.39
C ASP A 109 3.92 3.64 -6.98
N ARG A 110 5.13 3.10 -7.14
CA ARG A 110 5.37 1.70 -7.52
C ARG A 110 5.10 0.72 -6.38
N GLY A 111 4.98 1.21 -5.15
CA GLY A 111 4.76 0.43 -3.94
C GLY A 111 6.08 -0.04 -3.32
N LYS A 112 6.36 0.38 -2.07
CA LYS A 112 7.57 -0.01 -1.34
C LYS A 112 7.29 -1.22 -0.45
N CYS A 113 7.79 -2.39 -0.84
CA CYS A 113 7.69 -3.59 0.01
C CYS A 113 8.74 -3.59 1.12
N LYS A 114 8.32 -3.88 2.37
CA LYS A 114 9.26 -4.26 3.44
C LYS A 114 10.04 -5.51 3.02
N HIS A 115 11.33 -5.54 3.33
CA HIS A 115 12.18 -6.72 3.09
C HIS A 115 11.63 -7.94 3.84
N LYS A 116 11.65 -9.12 3.21
CA LYS A 116 11.27 -10.39 3.83
C LYS A 116 12.50 -11.28 3.98
N SER A 117 12.77 -11.74 5.18
CA SER A 117 13.86 -12.69 5.47
C SER A 117 13.60 -14.10 4.92
N ARG A 118 12.35 -14.44 4.58
CA ARG A 118 11.94 -15.75 4.05
C ARG A 118 10.82 -15.61 3.01
N GLY A 119 10.76 -16.55 2.06
CA GLY A 119 9.76 -16.62 1.00
C GLY A 119 10.11 -15.79 -0.25
N ARG A 120 9.43 -16.07 -1.37
CA ARG A 120 9.66 -15.35 -2.64
C ARG A 120 9.11 -13.91 -2.57
N PRO A 121 9.77 -12.91 -3.19
CA PRO A 121 9.23 -11.55 -3.31
C PRO A 121 7.87 -11.50 -4.03
N LYS A 122 7.06 -10.47 -3.75
CA LYS A 122 5.82 -10.24 -4.52
C LYS A 122 6.18 -9.87 -5.96
N LYS A 123 5.94 -10.78 -6.92
CA LYS A 123 6.01 -10.48 -8.36
C LYS A 123 5.10 -9.29 -8.68
N GLY A 124 5.64 -8.21 -9.23
CA GLY A 124 4.85 -7.02 -9.60
C GLY A 124 3.78 -7.32 -10.66
N ILE A 125 2.71 -6.52 -10.68
CA ILE A 125 1.68 -6.53 -11.73
C ILE A 125 1.73 -5.23 -12.53
N PHE A 126 1.22 -5.26 -13.75
CA PHE A 126 1.01 -4.04 -14.53
C PHE A 126 -0.27 -3.33 -14.07
N ARG A 127 -0.16 -2.02 -13.90
CA ARG A 127 -1.25 -1.09 -13.59
C ARG A 127 -1.09 0.16 -14.47
N TRP A 128 -2.09 1.03 -14.49
CA TRP A 128 -2.06 2.32 -15.17
C TRP A 128 -2.02 3.46 -14.16
N TYR A 129 -1.29 4.53 -14.49
CA TYR A 129 -1.33 5.79 -13.76
C TYR A 129 -1.57 6.93 -14.75
N PHE A 130 -2.26 7.98 -14.30
CA PHE A 130 -2.43 9.22 -15.05
C PHE A 130 -1.19 10.09 -14.87
N ASN A 131 -0.51 10.37 -15.98
CA ASN A 131 0.55 11.34 -16.05
C ASN A 131 -0.06 12.71 -16.32
N SER A 132 -0.21 13.53 -15.28
CA SER A 132 -0.83 14.86 -15.36
C SER A 132 -0.06 15.83 -16.27
N THR A 133 1.28 15.76 -16.30
CA THR A 133 2.15 16.59 -17.15
C THR A 133 1.88 16.41 -18.65
N HIS A 134 1.59 15.19 -19.09
CA HIS A 134 1.27 14.87 -20.48
C HIS A 134 -0.22 14.57 -20.72
N GLN A 135 -1.06 14.71 -19.68
CA GLN A 135 -2.48 14.35 -19.65
C GLN A 135 -2.79 12.97 -20.26
N GLU A 136 -2.00 11.93 -19.93
CA GLU A 136 -2.19 10.59 -20.51
C GLU A 136 -1.98 9.45 -19.52
N CYS A 137 -2.64 8.33 -19.80
CA CYS A 137 -2.49 7.10 -19.02
C CYS A 137 -1.31 6.26 -19.50
N ARG A 138 -0.30 6.12 -18.64
CA ARG A 138 0.90 5.30 -18.88
C ARG A 138 0.86 4.02 -18.03
N ARG A 139 1.41 2.93 -18.55
CA ARG A 139 1.57 1.67 -17.79
C ARG A 139 2.77 1.77 -16.84
N PHE A 140 2.64 1.17 -15.67
CA PHE A 140 3.75 0.97 -14.72
C PHE A 140 3.68 -0.42 -14.08
N VAL A 141 4.73 -0.77 -13.33
CA VAL A 141 4.77 -2.00 -12.52
C VAL A 141 4.56 -1.62 -11.06
N TRP A 142 3.54 -2.22 -10.44
CA TRP A 142 3.18 -2.05 -9.03
C TRP A 142 3.45 -3.32 -8.22
N HIS A 143 4.07 -3.16 -7.05
CA HIS A 143 4.57 -4.26 -6.22
C HIS A 143 3.55 -4.81 -5.20
N ARG A 144 2.34 -4.23 -5.10
CA ARG A 144 1.28 -4.63 -4.15
C ARG A 144 1.74 -4.58 -2.69
N CYS A 145 2.23 -3.44 -2.21
CA CYS A 145 2.73 -3.29 -0.83
C CYS A 145 2.35 -1.95 -0.18
N THR A 146 2.64 -0.84 -0.85
CA THR A 146 2.03 0.48 -0.64
C THR A 146 1.46 0.94 -1.97
N GLY A 147 0.63 1.98 -1.97
CA GLY A 147 0.12 2.59 -3.18
C GLY A 147 -0.55 3.92 -2.86
N ASN A 148 -1.15 4.52 -3.88
CA ASN A 148 -2.07 5.65 -3.76
C ASN A 148 -3.14 5.53 -4.86
N ARG A 149 -4.09 6.47 -4.89
CA ARG A 149 -5.25 6.40 -5.79
C ARG A 149 -4.97 6.72 -7.27
N ASN A 150 -3.75 7.15 -7.63
CA ASN A 150 -3.28 7.23 -9.04
C ASN A 150 -2.78 5.87 -9.54
N ASN A 151 -3.60 4.83 -9.33
CA ASN A 151 -3.30 3.45 -9.64
C ASN A 151 -4.61 2.79 -10.08
N PHE A 152 -4.63 2.28 -11.32
CA PHE A 152 -5.85 1.81 -11.98
C PHE A 152 -5.62 0.44 -12.63
N PRO A 153 -6.59 -0.49 -12.58
CA PRO A 153 -6.46 -1.80 -13.21
C PRO A 153 -6.48 -1.72 -14.74
N THR A 154 -7.31 -0.86 -15.33
CA THR A 154 -7.38 -0.68 -16.79
C THR A 154 -7.04 0.74 -17.25
N ARG A 155 -6.76 0.88 -18.56
CA ARG A 155 -6.59 2.19 -19.21
C ARG A 155 -7.89 3.01 -19.17
N LYS A 156 -9.06 2.35 -19.20
CA LYS A 156 -10.36 3.04 -19.22
C LYS A 156 -10.58 3.80 -17.92
N ASP A 157 -10.34 3.14 -16.79
CA ASP A 157 -10.54 3.70 -15.45
C ASP A 157 -9.58 4.87 -15.22
N CYS A 158 -8.30 4.70 -15.59
CA CYS A 158 -7.33 5.78 -15.58
C CYS A 158 -7.75 6.99 -16.46
N MET A 159 -8.35 6.76 -17.63
CA MET A 159 -8.71 7.84 -18.56
C MET A 159 -9.85 8.74 -18.04
N THR A 160 -10.60 8.31 -17.01
CA THR A 160 -11.56 9.16 -16.29
C THR A 160 -10.90 10.40 -15.68
N CYS A 161 -9.60 10.35 -15.37
CA CYS A 161 -8.82 11.49 -14.90
C CYS A 161 -8.81 12.71 -15.83
N LYS A 162 -9.19 12.56 -17.11
CA LYS A 162 -9.38 13.70 -18.03
C LYS A 162 -10.65 14.51 -17.75
N THR A 163 -11.60 13.93 -17.03
CA THR A 163 -12.91 14.50 -16.69
C THR A 163 -13.22 14.36 -15.20
N ALA A 164 -12.20 14.11 -14.37
CA ALA A 164 -12.36 13.96 -12.93
C ALA A 164 -12.74 15.31 -12.32
N PRO A 165 -13.80 15.40 -11.49
CA PRO A 165 -14.18 16.63 -10.83
C PRO A 165 -13.14 17.01 -9.78
N ALA A 166 -12.96 18.31 -9.56
CA ALA A 166 -12.26 18.79 -8.37
C ALA A 166 -13.12 18.48 -7.14
N THR A 167 -12.50 17.98 -6.08
CA THR A 167 -13.20 17.75 -4.81
C THR A 167 -13.58 19.07 -4.18
N THR A 168 -14.87 19.45 -4.28
CA THR A 168 -15.44 20.48 -3.41
C THR A 168 -15.55 19.89 -2.01
N THR A 169 -14.53 20.12 -1.19
CA THR A 169 -14.59 19.79 0.24
C THR A 169 -15.74 20.57 0.86
N THR A 170 -16.83 19.88 1.23
CA THR A 170 -17.88 20.47 2.08
C THR A 170 -17.31 20.63 3.49
N THR A 171 -16.52 21.68 3.70
CA THR A 171 -16.27 22.19 5.04
C THR A 171 -17.63 22.57 5.63
N GLY A 172 -17.97 21.94 6.76
CA GLY A 172 -19.16 22.26 7.52
C GLY A 172 -19.02 23.59 8.23
N ASP A 173 -18.98 24.69 7.48
CA ASP A 173 -19.17 26.03 8.01
C ASP A 173 -20.64 26.15 8.48
N SER A 174 -20.88 25.69 9.70
CA SER A 174 -22.15 25.90 10.38
C SER A 174 -22.38 27.40 10.51
N PRO A 175 -23.53 27.94 10.06
CA PRO A 175 -23.90 29.30 10.42
C PRO A 175 -24.03 29.40 11.96
N ALA A 176 -23.70 30.58 12.48
CA ALA A 176 -23.81 30.94 13.89
C ALA A 176 -25.15 31.61 14.20
#